data_AF-A0A1V2GV66-F1
#
_entry.id   AF-A0A1V2GV66-F1
#
_cell.length_a   1.000
_cell.length_b   1.000
_cell.length_c   1.000
_cell.angle_alpha   90.00
_cell.angle_beta   90.00
_cell.angle_gamma   90.00
#
_symmetry.space_group_name_H-M   'P 1'
#
loop_
_entity.id
_entity.type
_entity.pdbx_description
1 polymer ?
#
loop_
_entity_poly.entity_id
_entity_poly.type
_entity_poly.pdbx_seq_one_letter_code
_entity_poly.pdbx_strand_id
1 'polypeptide(L)'
;MGPEVDPTPRPLPPRVAHRGHSVTLEPLGLRHAEELWEAVQGADESWAYMGYGPFPDFATFRRFLAGFATTHDPIAWAVRPHLSGRALGWLTLMEIQPGNAAIELGNIWFSPRMQRSRAATEAMFLLMRHAMDELGYRRLVWKCNSLNAPSRRAADRLGFTFEGEHRKHLVVKGRRRDTAWFSILDEEWPSRRDAIAAWVSDGNFDHRGVPKTRLRAGGESSSG
;
A
#
# COMPACT_ATOMS: atom_id res chain seq x y z
N MET A 1 -26.91 1.17 -20.44
CA MET A 1 -26.55 1.80 -19.15
C MET A 1 -26.20 0.69 -18.18
N GLY A 2 -25.23 0.90 -17.27
CA GLY A 2 -24.86 -0.07 -16.24
C GLY A 2 -25.89 -0.14 -15.09
N PRO A 3 -25.65 -0.97 -14.07
CA PRO A 3 -26.52 -1.07 -12.90
C PRO A 3 -26.56 0.25 -12.09
N GLU A 4 -27.66 0.47 -11.37
CA GLU A 4 -27.80 1.60 -10.45
C GLU A 4 -26.87 1.44 -9.24
N VAL A 5 -26.33 2.55 -8.75
CA VAL A 5 -25.44 2.61 -7.58
C VAL A 5 -25.80 3.82 -6.72
N ASP A 6 -25.48 3.78 -5.43
CA ASP A 6 -25.56 4.97 -4.56
C ASP A 6 -24.59 6.06 -5.06
N PRO A 7 -25.08 7.22 -5.52
CA PRO A 7 -24.23 8.28 -6.05
C PRO A 7 -23.61 9.17 -4.95
N THR A 8 -23.93 8.92 -3.68
CA THR A 8 -23.45 9.76 -2.57
C THR A 8 -21.92 9.72 -2.48
N PRO A 9 -21.22 10.87 -2.55
CA PRO A 9 -19.77 10.90 -2.46
C PRO A 9 -19.26 10.30 -1.14
N ARG A 10 -18.17 9.53 -1.21
CA ARG A 10 -17.51 8.99 -0.01
C ARG A 10 -16.63 10.05 0.67
N PRO A 11 -16.44 9.99 2.00
CA PRO A 11 -15.56 10.92 2.70
C PRO A 11 -14.11 10.84 2.20
N LEU A 12 -13.39 11.95 2.31
CA LEU A 12 -11.93 11.94 2.15
C LEU A 12 -11.28 11.21 3.34
N PRO A 13 -10.19 10.44 3.13
CA PRO A 13 -9.49 9.80 4.22
C PRO A 13 -8.91 10.84 5.20
N PRO A 14 -9.20 10.75 6.51
CA PRO A 14 -8.56 11.62 7.49
C PRO A 14 -7.13 11.16 7.78
N ARG A 15 -6.26 12.10 8.18
CA ARG A 15 -4.89 11.79 8.66
C ARG A 15 -4.93 11.27 10.09
N VAL A 16 -5.37 10.03 10.28
CA VAL A 16 -5.43 9.34 11.58
C VAL A 16 -4.43 8.20 11.66
N ALA A 17 -4.07 7.80 12.87
CA ALA A 17 -3.22 6.62 13.08
C ALA A 17 -4.04 5.34 12.98
N HIS A 18 -3.44 4.28 12.42
CA HIS A 18 -4.04 2.94 12.39
C HIS A 18 -3.14 1.96 13.12
N ARG A 19 -3.69 1.21 14.08
CA ARG A 19 -2.95 0.22 14.87
C ARG A 19 -3.38 -1.19 14.48
N GLY A 20 -2.41 -2.01 14.09
CA GLY A 20 -2.56 -3.45 13.89
C GLY A 20 -1.92 -4.26 15.03
N HIS A 21 -1.72 -5.55 14.79
CA HIS A 21 -1.08 -6.48 15.72
C HIS A 21 0.45 -6.37 15.72
N SER A 22 1.07 -6.10 14.56
CA SER A 22 2.52 -6.09 14.38
C SER A 22 3.07 -4.74 13.88
N VAL A 23 2.19 -3.78 13.59
CA VAL A 23 2.55 -2.51 12.98
C VAL A 23 1.60 -1.38 13.41
N THR A 24 2.14 -0.17 13.50
CA THR A 24 1.36 1.07 13.60
C THR A 24 1.63 1.93 12.38
N LEU A 25 0.57 2.48 11.80
CA LEU A 25 0.62 3.52 10.78
C LEU A 25 0.39 4.87 11.45
N GLU A 26 1.31 5.80 11.23
CA GLU A 26 1.21 7.16 11.75
C GLU A 26 1.12 8.13 10.57
N PRO A 27 0.27 9.17 10.62
CA PRO A 27 0.27 10.20 9.57
C PRO A 27 1.68 10.73 9.35
N LEU A 28 2.16 10.68 8.11
CA LEU A 28 3.54 11.02 7.77
C LEU A 28 3.85 12.45 8.22
N GLY A 29 5.10 12.69 8.58
CA GLY A 29 5.52 13.96 9.14
C GLY A 29 7.02 14.01 9.36
N LEU A 30 7.55 15.22 9.56
CA LEU A 30 8.99 15.46 9.73
C LEU A 30 9.60 14.74 10.93
N ARG A 31 8.81 14.40 11.96
CA ARG A 31 9.24 13.59 13.10
C ARG A 31 9.80 12.21 12.72
N HIS A 32 9.48 11.70 11.52
CA HIS A 32 9.96 10.42 11.02
C HIS A 32 11.26 10.53 10.20
N ALA A 33 11.79 11.75 9.99
CA ALA A 33 12.87 11.98 9.03
C ALA A 33 14.12 11.16 9.35
N GLU A 34 14.59 11.18 10.60
CA GLU A 34 15.80 10.45 11.00
C GLU A 34 15.62 8.94 10.86
N GLU A 35 14.48 8.41 11.33
CA GLU A 35 14.19 6.98 11.25
C GLU A 35 14.10 6.47 9.83
N LEU A 36 13.39 7.20 8.97
CA LEU A 36 13.27 6.85 7.56
C LEU A 36 14.60 7.06 6.82
N TRP A 37 15.41 8.05 7.21
CA TRP A 37 16.72 8.25 6.61
C TRP A 37 17.66 7.07 6.89
N GLU A 38 17.62 6.52 8.10
CA GLU A 38 18.32 5.27 8.40
C GLU A 38 17.74 4.08 7.64
N ALA A 39 16.43 4.07 7.38
CA ALA A 39 15.78 3.04 6.58
C ALA A 39 16.18 3.09 5.09
N VAL A 40 16.53 4.27 4.54
CA VAL A 40 16.96 4.41 3.14
C VAL A 40 18.41 3.99 2.91
N GLN A 41 19.26 3.94 3.94
CA GLN A 41 20.67 3.59 3.78
C GLN A 41 20.82 2.16 3.22
N GLY A 42 21.57 2.01 2.12
CA GLY A 42 21.77 0.73 1.43
C GLY A 42 20.53 0.19 0.71
N ALA A 43 19.51 1.03 0.47
CA ALA A 43 18.27 0.64 -0.21
C ALA A 43 18.24 1.09 -1.68
N ASP A 44 19.39 1.31 -2.33
CA ASP A 44 19.47 1.94 -3.66
C ASP A 44 18.61 1.27 -4.72
N GLU A 45 18.60 -0.07 -4.75
CA GLU A 45 17.79 -0.84 -5.70
C GLU A 45 16.28 -0.71 -5.47
N SER A 46 15.86 -0.38 -4.24
CA SER A 46 14.43 -0.24 -3.90
C SER A 46 13.76 0.96 -4.59
N TRP A 47 14.55 1.91 -5.09
CA TRP A 47 14.05 3.10 -5.80
C TRP A 47 13.80 2.87 -7.29
N ALA A 48 14.19 1.72 -7.84
CA ALA A 48 14.21 1.46 -9.28
C ALA A 48 12.88 1.81 -9.99
N TYR A 49 11.75 1.56 -9.31
CA TYR A 49 10.40 1.80 -9.84
C TYR A 49 9.64 2.96 -9.18
N MET A 50 10.26 3.67 -8.25
CA MET A 50 9.65 4.83 -7.60
C MET A 50 9.77 6.08 -8.49
N GLY A 51 8.79 6.99 -8.40
CA GLY A 51 8.81 8.27 -9.14
C GLY A 51 9.88 9.24 -8.65
N TYR A 52 10.41 9.02 -7.45
CA TYR A 52 11.41 9.82 -6.76
C TYR A 52 12.54 8.92 -6.21
N GLY A 53 13.51 9.54 -5.56
CA GLY A 53 14.69 8.85 -5.05
C GLY A 53 15.62 8.32 -6.16
N PRO A 54 16.78 7.73 -5.82
CA PRO A 54 17.40 7.75 -4.49
C PRO A 54 17.70 9.20 -4.04
N PHE A 55 17.95 9.38 -2.75
CA PHE A 55 18.25 10.68 -2.18
C PHE A 55 19.75 10.78 -1.87
N PRO A 56 20.45 11.83 -2.32
CA PRO A 56 21.91 11.92 -2.18
C PRO A 56 22.35 12.21 -0.74
N ASP A 57 21.51 12.87 0.05
CA ASP A 57 21.82 13.31 1.40
C ASP A 57 20.55 13.50 2.25
N PHE A 58 20.74 13.61 3.56
CA PHE A 58 19.65 13.76 4.52
C PHE A 58 18.86 15.06 4.31
N ALA A 59 19.52 16.16 3.92
CA ALA A 59 18.84 17.45 3.73
C ALA A 59 17.84 17.39 2.56
N THR A 60 18.22 16.73 1.47
CA THR A 60 17.39 16.48 0.29
C THR A 60 16.25 15.52 0.61
N PHE A 61 16.53 14.43 1.34
CA PHE A 61 15.49 13.52 1.83
C PHE A 61 14.49 14.23 2.75
N ARG A 62 14.97 14.99 3.74
CA ARG A 62 14.13 15.72 4.69
C ARG A 62 13.25 16.76 3.99
N ARG A 63 13.75 17.45 2.97
CA ARG A 63 12.97 18.39 2.14
C ARG A 63 11.88 17.66 1.35
N PHE A 64 12.22 16.53 0.73
CA PHE A 64 11.23 15.67 0.08
C PHE A 64 10.14 15.23 1.07
N LEU A 65 10.54 14.71 2.23
CA LEU A 65 9.62 14.21 3.25
C LEU A 65 8.69 15.31 3.78
N ALA A 66 9.21 16.53 3.98
CA ALA A 66 8.42 17.69 4.40
C ALA A 66 7.29 17.99 3.42
N GLY A 67 7.59 18.05 2.11
CA GLY A 67 6.58 18.26 1.08
C GLY A 67 5.62 17.09 0.95
N PHE A 68 6.15 15.86 0.97
CA PHE A 68 5.34 14.66 0.81
C PHE A 68 4.34 14.46 1.97
N ALA A 69 4.71 14.84 3.19
CA ALA A 69 3.83 14.79 4.36
C ALA A 69 2.68 15.80 4.32
N THR A 70 2.81 16.91 3.60
CA THR A 70 1.78 17.97 3.54
C THR A 70 0.83 17.82 2.36
N THR A 71 1.19 17.03 1.35
CA THR A 71 0.35 16.75 0.18
C THR A 71 -1.04 16.22 0.55
N HIS A 72 -2.07 16.74 -0.11
CA HIS A 72 -3.47 16.32 0.10
C HIS A 72 -3.83 15.03 -0.66
N ASP A 73 -3.22 14.80 -1.82
CA ASP A 73 -3.29 13.55 -2.58
C ASP A 73 -1.93 13.36 -3.29
N PRO A 74 -1.12 12.35 -2.92
CA PRO A 74 -1.39 11.29 -1.93
C PRO A 74 -1.45 11.77 -0.47
N ILE A 75 -2.23 11.07 0.36
CA ILE A 75 -2.15 11.12 1.82
C ILE A 75 -1.22 9.99 2.28
N ALA A 76 -0.21 10.31 3.09
CA ALA A 76 0.85 9.36 3.43
C ALA A 76 0.87 8.98 4.92
N TRP A 77 1.24 7.72 5.19
CA TRP A 77 1.49 7.20 6.53
C TRP A 77 2.89 6.60 6.62
N ALA A 78 3.61 6.94 7.69
CA ALA A 78 4.81 6.24 8.09
C ALA A 78 4.44 4.86 8.65
N VAL A 79 5.25 3.85 8.34
CA VAL A 79 5.05 2.49 8.85
C VAL A 79 6.05 2.17 9.94
N ARG A 80 5.55 1.93 11.15
CA ARG A 80 6.35 1.58 12.33
C ARG A 80 6.06 0.15 12.78
N PRO A 81 6.81 -0.87 12.32
CA PRO A 81 6.71 -2.23 12.83
C PRO A 81 7.03 -2.26 14.33
N HIS A 82 6.16 -2.89 15.13
CA HIS A 82 6.29 -2.90 16.60
C HIS A 82 7.59 -3.54 17.06
N LEU A 83 8.03 -4.62 16.39
CA LEU A 83 9.28 -5.31 16.70
C LEU A 83 10.51 -4.38 16.59
N SER A 84 10.52 -3.50 15.59
CA SER A 84 11.63 -2.56 15.39
C SER A 84 11.49 -1.29 16.23
N GLY A 85 10.25 -0.89 16.54
CA GLY A 85 9.94 0.39 17.17
C GLY A 85 10.25 1.62 16.30
N ARG A 86 10.68 1.46 15.03
CA ARG A 86 11.12 2.55 14.15
C ARG A 86 10.34 2.62 12.84
N ALA A 87 10.22 3.80 12.25
CA ALA A 87 9.64 3.94 10.92
C ALA A 87 10.56 3.28 9.85
N LEU A 88 10.03 2.29 9.13
CA LEU A 88 10.78 1.50 8.15
C LEU A 88 10.24 1.59 6.72
N GLY A 89 9.31 2.51 6.48
CA GLY A 89 8.70 2.75 5.18
C GLY A 89 7.51 3.69 5.26
N TRP A 90 6.83 3.84 4.14
CA TRP A 90 5.56 4.53 4.03
C TRP A 90 4.68 3.92 2.94
N LEU A 91 3.41 4.24 2.99
CA LEU A 91 2.41 3.92 1.98
C LEU A 91 1.34 5.02 1.96
N THR A 92 0.57 5.10 0.88
CA THR A 92 -0.39 6.17 0.70
C THR A 92 -1.75 5.68 0.24
N LEU A 93 -2.78 6.46 0.56
CA LEU A 93 -4.02 6.51 -0.21
C LEU A 93 -3.92 7.69 -1.17
N MET A 94 -4.25 7.47 -2.44
CA MET A 94 -4.04 8.44 -3.51
C MET A 94 -5.05 8.31 -4.64
N GLU A 95 -5.03 9.23 -5.60
CA GLU A 95 -5.99 9.28 -6.72
C GLU A 95 -7.43 9.17 -6.21
N ILE A 96 -7.75 9.98 -5.19
CA ILE A 96 -8.95 9.86 -4.37
C ILE A 96 -10.12 10.46 -5.14
N GLN A 97 -11.14 9.64 -5.43
CA GLN A 97 -12.31 10.05 -6.21
C GLN A 97 -13.60 9.82 -5.41
N PRO A 98 -13.97 10.74 -4.48
CA PRO A 98 -15.17 10.64 -3.66
C PRO A 98 -16.45 10.36 -4.43
N GLY A 99 -16.69 11.08 -5.53
CA GLY A 99 -17.89 10.94 -6.35
C GLY A 99 -17.98 9.61 -7.09
N ASN A 100 -16.86 8.95 -7.34
CA ASN A 100 -16.81 7.63 -7.97
C ASN A 100 -16.66 6.49 -6.95
N ALA A 101 -16.47 6.80 -5.67
CA ALA A 101 -16.10 5.86 -4.63
C ALA A 101 -14.87 5.00 -5.02
N ALA A 102 -13.88 5.60 -5.67
CA ALA A 102 -12.63 4.95 -6.10
C ALA A 102 -11.40 5.58 -5.45
N ILE A 103 -10.44 4.75 -5.03
CA ILE A 103 -9.21 5.19 -4.35
C ILE A 103 -8.07 4.23 -4.62
N GLU A 104 -6.84 4.73 -4.72
CA GLU A 104 -5.64 3.92 -4.95
C GLU A 104 -4.84 3.72 -3.66
N LEU A 105 -4.43 2.48 -3.40
CA LEU A 105 -3.35 2.18 -2.47
C LEU A 105 -2.02 2.20 -3.25
N GLY A 106 -1.19 3.20 -2.99
CA GLY A 106 -0.05 3.51 -3.83
C GLY A 106 1.15 4.12 -3.09
N ASN A 107 2.13 4.59 -3.86
CA ASN A 107 3.42 5.13 -3.38
C ASN A 107 4.02 4.35 -2.19
N ILE A 108 3.93 3.01 -2.27
CA ILE A 108 4.40 2.11 -1.23
C ILE A 108 5.90 1.98 -1.35
N TRP A 109 6.61 2.43 -0.32
CA TRP A 109 8.03 2.14 -0.18
C TRP A 109 8.28 1.51 1.19
N PHE A 110 8.75 0.27 1.19
CA PHE A 110 9.24 -0.40 2.38
C PHE A 110 10.73 -0.66 2.23
N SER A 111 11.50 -0.29 3.26
CA SER A 111 12.93 -0.60 3.30
C SER A 111 13.16 -2.11 3.14
N PRO A 112 14.32 -2.54 2.59
CA PRO A 112 14.64 -3.96 2.43
C PRO A 112 14.45 -4.79 3.72
N ARG A 113 14.72 -4.18 4.88
CA ARG A 113 14.54 -4.78 6.22
C ARG A 113 13.09 -5.07 6.59
N MET A 114 12.13 -4.36 6.00
CA MET A 114 10.71 -4.51 6.27
C MET A 114 10.00 -5.38 5.23
N GLN A 115 10.53 -5.48 4.01
CA GLN A 115 9.90 -6.23 2.93
C GLN A 115 9.67 -7.70 3.31
N ARG A 116 8.59 -8.30 2.78
CA ARG A 116 8.21 -9.70 3.01
C ARG A 116 7.95 -10.07 4.48
N SER A 117 7.69 -9.09 5.35
CA SER A 117 7.31 -9.30 6.74
C SER A 117 5.78 -9.32 6.95
N ARG A 118 5.36 -9.81 8.12
CA ARG A 118 3.98 -9.65 8.63
C ARG A 118 3.56 -8.17 8.64
N ALA A 119 4.41 -7.31 9.19
CA ALA A 119 4.16 -5.88 9.31
C ALA A 119 3.96 -5.19 7.95
N ALA A 120 4.70 -5.59 6.90
CA ALA A 120 4.49 -5.06 5.56
C ALA A 120 3.11 -5.40 4.99
N THR A 121 2.67 -6.65 5.17
CA THR A 121 1.33 -7.07 4.71
C THR A 121 0.24 -6.39 5.52
N GLU A 122 0.41 -6.32 6.85
CA GLU A 122 -0.56 -5.70 7.74
C GLU A 122 -0.66 -4.19 7.52
N ALA A 123 0.44 -3.50 7.20
CA ALA A 123 0.42 -2.08 6.86
C ALA A 123 -0.50 -1.80 5.65
N MET A 124 -0.36 -2.59 4.58
CA MET A 124 -1.24 -2.48 3.41
C MET A 124 -2.68 -2.80 3.80
N PHE A 125 -2.90 -3.89 4.54
CA PHE A 125 -4.23 -4.32 4.99
C PHE A 125 -4.97 -3.24 5.79
N LEU A 126 -4.29 -2.54 6.70
CA LEU A 126 -4.90 -1.48 7.51
C LEU A 126 -5.48 -0.35 6.65
N LEU A 127 -4.77 0.08 5.60
CA LEU A 127 -5.29 1.10 4.69
C LEU A 127 -6.34 0.56 3.70
N MET A 128 -6.22 -0.71 3.26
CA MET A 128 -7.27 -1.37 2.49
C MET A 128 -8.58 -1.39 3.28
N ARG A 129 -8.52 -1.79 4.56
CA ARG A 129 -9.66 -1.82 5.48
C ARG A 129 -10.23 -0.44 5.73
N HIS A 130 -9.38 0.56 5.96
CA HIS A 130 -9.84 1.93 6.15
C HIS A 130 -10.59 2.45 4.90
N ALA A 131 -10.05 2.23 3.70
CA ALA A 131 -10.68 2.64 2.46
C ALA A 131 -12.03 1.95 2.21
N MET A 132 -12.09 0.63 2.36
CA MET A 132 -13.25 -0.17 1.95
C MET A 132 -14.31 -0.28 3.06
N ASP A 133 -13.94 -0.56 4.32
CA ASP A 133 -14.90 -0.71 5.42
C ASP A 133 -15.31 0.63 6.03
N GLU A 134 -14.34 1.49 6.38
CA GLU A 134 -14.60 2.69 7.17
C GLU A 134 -15.08 3.87 6.31
N LEU A 135 -14.47 4.06 5.13
CA LEU A 135 -14.84 5.13 4.19
C LEU A 135 -15.87 4.69 3.13
N GLY A 136 -16.10 3.38 2.98
CA GLY A 136 -17.09 2.83 2.07
C GLY A 136 -16.76 2.98 0.58
N TYR A 137 -15.48 3.05 0.21
CA TYR A 137 -15.09 3.07 -1.20
C TYR A 137 -15.45 1.73 -1.86
N ARG A 138 -15.92 1.78 -3.10
CA ARG A 138 -16.34 0.59 -3.88
C ARG A 138 -15.21 0.00 -4.71
N ARG A 139 -14.19 0.80 -5.01
CA ARG A 139 -13.07 0.37 -5.83
C ARG A 139 -11.76 0.79 -5.19
N LEU A 140 -10.98 -0.21 -4.80
CA LEU A 140 -9.60 -0.04 -4.38
C LEU A 140 -8.66 -0.39 -5.53
N VAL A 141 -7.78 0.52 -5.90
CA VAL A 141 -6.89 0.39 -7.05
C VAL A 141 -5.46 0.13 -6.60
N TRP A 142 -4.74 -0.69 -7.36
CA TRP A 142 -3.29 -0.84 -7.29
C TRP A 142 -2.68 -0.64 -8.67
N LYS A 143 -1.63 0.19 -8.76
CA LYS A 143 -0.88 0.40 -10.00
C LYS A 143 0.60 0.18 -9.77
N CYS A 144 1.27 -0.41 -10.73
CA CYS A 144 2.73 -0.49 -10.70
C CYS A 144 3.32 -0.43 -12.11
N ASN A 145 4.62 -0.16 -12.19
CA ASN A 145 5.35 -0.41 -13.43
C ASN A 145 5.21 -1.90 -13.80
N SER A 146 4.91 -2.21 -15.05
CA SER A 146 4.69 -3.60 -15.49
C SER A 146 5.90 -4.51 -15.34
N LEU A 147 7.11 -3.92 -15.30
CA LEU A 147 8.38 -4.61 -15.03
C LEU A 147 8.64 -4.81 -13.52
N ASN A 148 7.87 -4.17 -12.64
CA ASN A 148 7.98 -4.34 -11.18
C ASN A 148 7.29 -5.64 -10.73
N ALA A 149 7.92 -6.78 -11.04
CA ALA A 149 7.41 -8.09 -10.68
C ALA A 149 7.13 -8.27 -9.17
N PRO A 150 7.96 -7.75 -8.23
CA PRO A 150 7.62 -7.76 -6.80
C PRO A 150 6.29 -7.08 -6.46
N SER A 151 6.01 -5.91 -7.04
CA SER A 151 4.76 -5.19 -6.80
C SER A 151 3.56 -5.91 -7.42
N ARG A 152 3.69 -6.49 -8.63
CA ARG A 152 2.64 -7.32 -9.25
C ARG A 152 2.28 -8.52 -8.37
N ARG A 153 3.28 -9.22 -7.84
CA ARG A 153 3.07 -10.34 -6.91
C ARG A 153 2.43 -9.92 -5.59
N ALA A 154 2.70 -8.70 -5.12
CA ALA A 154 2.06 -8.18 -3.92
C ALA A 154 0.57 -7.92 -4.15
N ALA A 155 0.21 -7.30 -5.28
CA ALA A 155 -1.18 -7.08 -5.68
C ALA A 155 -1.94 -8.42 -5.77
N ASP A 156 -1.39 -9.39 -6.52
CA ASP A 156 -1.96 -10.74 -6.66
C ASP A 156 -2.12 -11.45 -5.29
N ARG A 157 -1.08 -11.44 -4.46
CA ARG A 157 -1.12 -12.05 -3.11
C ARG A 157 -2.16 -11.41 -2.18
N LEU A 158 -2.44 -10.12 -2.34
CA LEU A 158 -3.47 -9.40 -1.59
C LEU A 158 -4.87 -9.56 -2.19
N GLY A 159 -4.99 -10.29 -3.30
CA GLY A 159 -6.27 -10.61 -3.94
C GLY A 159 -6.80 -9.51 -4.86
N PHE A 160 -5.95 -8.60 -5.34
CA PHE A 160 -6.30 -7.67 -6.41
C PHE A 160 -6.39 -8.40 -7.76
N THR A 161 -7.45 -8.12 -8.51
CA THR A 161 -7.70 -8.66 -9.85
C THR A 161 -6.99 -7.80 -10.90
N PHE A 162 -6.26 -8.42 -11.84
CA PHE A 162 -5.60 -7.69 -12.94
C PHE A 162 -6.61 -7.26 -14.00
N GLU A 163 -6.55 -5.99 -14.42
CA GLU A 163 -7.51 -5.42 -15.37
C GLU A 163 -6.87 -5.03 -16.72
N GLY A 164 -5.55 -4.86 -16.76
CA GLY A 164 -4.87 -4.54 -18.00
C GLY A 164 -3.59 -3.73 -17.83
N GLU A 165 -3.02 -3.37 -18.97
CA GLU A 165 -1.77 -2.62 -19.05
C GLU A 165 -1.92 -1.39 -19.93
N HIS A 166 -1.63 -0.23 -19.36
CA HIS A 166 -1.51 1.02 -20.12
C HIS A 166 -0.09 1.12 -20.68
N ARG A 167 0.06 0.89 -21.99
CA ARG A 167 1.33 1.03 -22.71
C ARG A 167 1.69 2.51 -22.85
N LYS A 168 2.98 2.86 -22.68
CA LYS A 168 3.49 4.24 -22.73
C LYS A 168 2.77 5.18 -21.75
N HIS A 169 2.29 4.66 -20.62
CA HIS A 169 1.48 5.44 -19.69
C HIS A 169 2.23 6.66 -19.13
N LEU A 170 3.50 6.50 -18.73
CA LEU A 170 4.29 7.56 -18.10
C LEU A 170 5.74 7.56 -18.57
N VAL A 171 6.42 8.68 -18.37
CA VAL A 171 7.89 8.77 -18.37
C VAL A 171 8.36 8.99 -16.94
N VAL A 172 9.14 8.06 -16.40
CA VAL A 172 9.64 8.10 -15.02
C VAL A 172 11.16 7.99 -15.06
N LYS A 173 11.87 8.96 -14.45
CA LYS A 173 13.35 8.99 -14.42
C LYS A 173 13.97 8.81 -15.82
N GLY A 174 13.39 9.51 -16.82
CA GLY A 174 13.84 9.45 -18.23
C GLY A 174 13.52 8.15 -18.97
N ARG A 175 12.76 7.22 -18.38
CA ARG A 175 12.43 5.92 -18.98
C ARG A 175 10.93 5.78 -19.21
N ARG A 176 10.54 5.07 -20.27
CA ARG A 176 9.15 4.66 -20.49
C ARG A 176 8.67 3.76 -19.35
N ARG A 177 7.47 4.02 -18.85
CA ARG A 177 6.72 3.16 -17.94
C ARG A 177 5.43 2.72 -18.61
N ASP A 178 5.33 1.42 -18.85
CA ASP A 178 4.04 0.76 -19.01
C ASP A 178 3.49 0.47 -17.60
N THR A 179 2.17 0.59 -17.41
CA THR A 179 1.55 0.47 -16.08
C THR A 179 0.55 -0.67 -16.06
N ALA A 180 0.77 -1.64 -15.18
CA ALA A 180 -0.18 -2.69 -14.86
C ALA A 180 -1.19 -2.17 -13.82
N TRP A 181 -2.47 -2.42 -14.10
CA TRP A 181 -3.60 -2.00 -13.28
C TRP A 181 -4.30 -3.21 -12.65
N PHE A 182 -4.63 -3.06 -11.38
CA PHE A 182 -5.38 -4.05 -10.62
C PHE A 182 -6.41 -3.37 -9.72
N SER A 183 -7.44 -4.11 -9.33
CA SER A 183 -8.45 -3.62 -8.39
C SER A 183 -8.98 -4.68 -7.43
N ILE A 184 -9.57 -4.22 -6.33
CA ILE A 184 -10.54 -4.96 -5.52
C ILE A 184 -11.85 -4.17 -5.54
N LEU A 185 -12.96 -4.86 -5.79
CA LEU A 185 -14.32 -4.31 -5.72
C LEU A 185 -14.94 -4.56 -4.34
N ASP A 186 -15.99 -3.80 -3.99
CA ASP A 186 -16.69 -3.91 -2.71
C ASP A 186 -17.31 -5.28 -2.49
N GLU A 187 -17.81 -5.95 -3.52
CA GLU A 187 -18.36 -7.31 -3.37
C GLU A 187 -17.26 -8.36 -3.13
N GLU A 188 -16.03 -8.11 -3.63
CA GLU A 188 -14.88 -8.99 -3.43
C GLU A 188 -14.27 -8.81 -2.02
N TRP A 189 -14.32 -7.59 -1.50
CA TRP A 189 -13.60 -7.16 -0.31
C TRP A 189 -13.85 -8.01 0.94
N PRO A 190 -15.09 -8.37 1.34
CA PRO A 190 -15.32 -9.18 2.54
C PRO A 190 -14.48 -10.47 2.56
N SER A 191 -14.41 -11.19 1.43
CA SER A 191 -13.61 -12.41 1.31
C SER A 191 -12.11 -12.15 1.46
N ARG A 192 -11.61 -11.05 0.86
CA ARG A 192 -10.19 -10.67 0.92
C ARG A 192 -9.82 -10.20 2.32
N ARG A 193 -10.69 -9.41 2.95
CA ARG A 193 -10.55 -8.92 4.31
C ARG A 193 -10.37 -10.07 5.29
N ASP A 194 -11.28 -11.05 5.24
CA ASP A 194 -11.27 -12.16 6.20
C ASP A 194 -10.02 -13.04 6.02
N ALA A 195 -9.61 -13.30 4.76
CA ALA A 195 -8.38 -14.04 4.47
C ALA A 195 -7.11 -13.31 4.96
N ILE A 196 -7.01 -12.00 4.73
CA ILE A 196 -5.87 -11.22 5.16
C ILE A 196 -5.86 -11.07 6.69
N ALA A 197 -7.02 -10.80 7.31
CA ALA A 197 -7.19 -10.69 8.76
C ALA A 197 -6.75 -11.97 9.48
N ALA A 198 -7.21 -13.13 9.00
CA ALA A 198 -6.78 -14.43 9.51
C ALA A 198 -5.26 -14.61 9.37
N TRP A 199 -4.69 -14.23 8.22
CA TRP A 199 -3.27 -14.37 7.99
C TRP A 199 -2.42 -13.46 8.88
N VAL A 200 -2.82 -12.20 9.09
CA VAL A 200 -2.09 -11.24 9.94
C VAL A 200 -2.35 -11.41 11.43
N SER A 201 -3.25 -12.30 11.85
CA SER A 201 -3.55 -12.55 13.28
C SER A 201 -2.35 -13.13 14.04
N ASP A 202 -2.27 -12.88 15.35
CA ASP A 202 -1.20 -13.46 16.19
C ASP A 202 -1.21 -14.99 16.17
N GLY A 203 -2.39 -15.60 16.08
CA GLY A 203 -2.56 -17.05 16.03
C GLY A 203 -1.89 -17.72 14.84
N ASN A 204 -1.67 -16.99 13.74
CA ASN A 204 -1.07 -17.53 12.52
C ASN A 204 0.47 -17.47 12.51
N PHE A 205 1.14 -16.96 13.55
CA PHE A 205 2.61 -16.93 13.60
C PHE A 205 3.15 -17.77 14.75
N ASP A 206 4.32 -18.38 14.56
CA ASP A 206 5.05 -19.06 15.63
C ASP A 206 5.98 -18.10 16.39
N HIS A 207 6.68 -18.62 17.41
CA HIS A 207 7.62 -17.86 18.23
C HIS A 207 8.83 -17.30 17.45
N ARG A 208 9.08 -17.77 16.21
CA ARG A 208 10.14 -17.29 15.33
C ARG A 208 9.62 -16.29 14.30
N GLY A 209 8.33 -15.96 14.32
CA GLY A 209 7.69 -15.07 13.35
C GLY A 209 7.42 -15.72 11.99
N VAL A 210 7.41 -17.05 11.91
CA VAL A 210 7.07 -17.79 10.69
C VAL A 210 5.56 -18.02 10.63
N PRO A 211 4.90 -17.74 9.49
CA PRO A 211 3.47 -17.97 9.35
C PRO A 211 3.15 -19.48 9.27
N LYS A 212 2.20 -19.95 10.08
CA LYS A 212 1.67 -21.33 10.12
C LYS A 212 0.89 -21.66 8.84
N THR A 213 0.19 -20.68 8.29
CA THR A 213 -0.52 -20.79 7.01
C THR A 213 -0.10 -19.66 6.06
N ARG A 214 -0.16 -19.95 4.76
CA ARG A 214 0.15 -18.96 3.72
C ARG A 214 -1.10 -18.13 3.39
N LEU A 215 -0.91 -16.84 3.17
CA LEU A 215 -1.91 -16.00 2.51
C LEU A 215 -2.05 -16.51 1.08
N ARG A 216 -3.18 -17.14 0.77
CA ARG A 216 -3.52 -17.53 -0.60
C ARG A 216 -4.20 -16.34 -1.26
N ALA A 217 -3.89 -16.08 -2.53
CA ALA A 217 -4.71 -15.19 -3.35
C ALA A 217 -6.15 -15.73 -3.27
N GLY A 218 -7.11 -14.85 -2.99
CA GLY A 218 -8.49 -15.27 -2.79
C GLY A 218 -8.98 -15.99 -4.05
N GLY A 219 -9.24 -17.30 -3.89
CA GLY A 219 -9.39 -18.21 -5.02
C GLY A 219 -10.56 -17.87 -5.92
N GLU A 220 -10.39 -18.18 -7.20
CA GLU A 220 -11.49 -18.61 -8.06
C GLU A 220 -12.31 -19.63 -7.27
N SER A 221 -13.56 -19.27 -6.99
CA SER A 221 -14.58 -20.26 -6.69
C SER A 221 -14.65 -21.19 -7.89
N SER A 222 -14.26 -22.45 -7.69
CA SER A 222 -14.48 -23.53 -8.64
C SER A 222 -15.96 -23.56 -9.04
N SER A 223 -16.26 -23.06 -10.24
CA SER A 223 -17.46 -23.45 -10.98
C SER A 223 -17.06 -24.64 -11.86
N GLY A 224 -17.57 -25.81 -11.48
CA GLY A 224 -17.58 -26.99 -12.34
C GLY A 224 -18.60 -26.87 -13.47
#